data_AF-A0A9R0TPW9-F1
#
_entry.id   AF-A0A9R0TPW9-F1
#
_cell.length_a   1.000
_cell.length_b   1.000
_cell.length_c   1.000
_cell.angle_alpha   90.00
_cell.angle_beta   90.00
_cell.angle_gamma   90.00
#
_symmetry.space_group_name_H-M   'P 1'
#
loop_
_entity.id
_entity.type
_entity.pdbx_description
1 polymer ?
#
loop_
_entity_poly.entity_id
_entity_poly.type
_entity_poly.pdbx_seq_one_letter_code
_entity_poly.pdbx_strand_id
1 'polypeptide(L)'
;MKILGAQRKTLFLLCFIAVCGVVAKENRKGGRPNGGKHHRAISKTIQTEDGDIFDCIDIKSQPAFDHPLLRNHSIQLAGLSRGQDIYGTTVSINVYDPEVYGTQDKSGGLTTIISGYSFDREHTNAVGVGWFVWQSNGGDKAARFHIFYDNGQKQCFDLKCPGFIHTSPNIPLGGKLSPISKYDGPQAHMNTFVYQDTNSNWWVKFGKEGTVVGYWPGELFGYLKSKGTVGYWGGLVEGPTIKYKPPPMGSGHPASEGDGTAAYVKNIKIVTRDHQLVTPMSREFDVAVENPKCYSVAHKSDQDGGVHANWGGSGDCTL
;
A
#
# COMPACT_ATOMS: atom_id res chain seq x y z
N MET A 1 -20.08 36.46 1.70
CA MET A 1 -20.44 35.38 0.75
C MET A 1 -19.23 35.12 -0.14
N LYS A 2 -18.38 34.17 0.23
CA LYS A 2 -17.20 33.75 -0.56
C LYS A 2 -17.30 32.24 -0.76
N ILE A 3 -17.26 31.84 -2.02
CA ILE A 3 -17.36 30.47 -2.51
C ILE A 3 -16.08 29.74 -2.07
N LEU A 4 -16.24 28.77 -1.17
CA LEU A 4 -15.20 27.81 -0.80
C LEU A 4 -15.00 26.84 -1.99
N GLY A 5 -13.87 26.99 -2.67
CA GLY A 5 -13.43 26.08 -3.73
C GLY A 5 -13.19 24.68 -3.17
N ALA A 6 -13.86 23.71 -3.78
CA ALA A 6 -13.84 22.30 -3.40
C ALA A 6 -12.44 21.68 -3.52
N GLN A 7 -11.78 21.46 -2.38
CA GLN A 7 -10.67 20.51 -2.22
C GLN A 7 -11.24 19.16 -1.77
N ARG A 8 -11.70 18.34 -2.73
CA ARG A 8 -12.09 16.94 -2.50
C ARG A 8 -11.66 16.10 -3.70
N LYS A 9 -10.39 15.69 -3.75
CA LYS A 9 -9.90 14.75 -4.77
C LYS A 9 -8.83 13.83 -4.19
N THR A 10 -9.00 12.54 -4.51
CA THR A 10 -8.14 11.38 -4.22
C THR A 10 -8.46 10.67 -2.91
N LEU A 11 -9.13 9.53 -3.06
CA LEU A 11 -9.58 8.64 -1.99
C LEU A 11 -9.22 7.19 -2.37
N PHE A 12 -8.79 6.44 -1.35
CA PHE A 12 -8.52 5.00 -1.28
C PHE A 12 -7.04 4.64 -1.34
N LEU A 13 -6.57 4.04 -0.25
CA LEU A 13 -5.29 3.35 -0.13
C LEU A 13 -5.38 2.20 0.90
N LEU A 14 -6.40 2.18 1.76
CA LEU A 14 -6.41 1.38 2.99
C LEU A 14 -7.44 0.27 3.10
N CYS A 15 -8.47 0.24 2.25
CA CYS A 15 -9.46 -0.85 2.29
C CYS A 15 -8.89 -2.21 1.83
N PHE A 16 -7.73 -2.23 1.19
CA PHE A 16 -7.23 -3.41 0.46
C PHE A 16 -6.30 -4.31 1.28
N ILE A 17 -5.63 -3.80 2.31
CA ILE A 17 -4.62 -4.56 3.08
C ILE A 17 -5.23 -5.27 4.31
N ALA A 18 -6.39 -4.82 4.80
CA ALA A 18 -7.03 -5.37 6.00
C ALA A 18 -7.69 -6.76 5.80
N VAL A 19 -7.81 -7.25 4.56
CA VAL A 19 -8.58 -8.47 4.24
C VAL A 19 -7.84 -9.77 4.62
N CYS A 20 -6.51 -9.74 4.83
CA CYS A 20 -5.74 -10.97 5.10
C CYS A 20 -5.43 -11.25 6.59
N GLY A 21 -5.62 -10.28 7.50
CA GLY A 21 -5.03 -10.35 8.85
C GLY A 21 -5.95 -10.77 10.01
N VAL A 22 -7.27 -10.85 9.85
CA VAL A 22 -8.16 -11.12 10.99
C VAL A 22 -8.45 -12.61 11.12
N VAL A 23 -7.77 -13.25 12.06
CA VAL A 23 -8.08 -14.61 12.53
C VAL A 23 -9.42 -14.59 13.24
N ALA A 24 -10.46 -15.06 12.57
CA ALA A 24 -11.68 -15.59 13.20
C ALA A 24 -11.84 -17.05 12.77
N LYS A 25 -12.04 -17.96 13.74
CA LYS A 25 -12.12 -19.42 13.56
C LYS A 25 -12.97 -19.79 12.34
N GLU A 26 -12.37 -20.55 11.43
CA GLU A 26 -12.97 -20.97 10.18
C GLU A 26 -13.95 -22.12 10.40
N ASN A 27 -15.25 -21.88 10.20
CA ASN A 27 -16.25 -22.95 10.12
C ASN A 27 -16.93 -22.89 8.75
N ARG A 28 -16.56 -23.81 7.85
CA ARG A 28 -17.26 -24.01 6.57
C ARG A 28 -18.52 -24.83 6.80
N LYS A 29 -19.71 -24.23 6.76
CA LYS A 29 -20.96 -24.97 6.48
C LYS A 29 -21.97 -24.16 5.65
N GLY A 30 -22.36 -24.79 4.54
CA GLY A 30 -23.74 -24.86 4.00
C GLY A 30 -24.44 -23.57 3.55
N GLY A 31 -24.55 -23.39 2.23
CA GLY A 31 -25.42 -22.35 1.64
C GLY A 31 -26.92 -22.58 1.91
N ARG A 32 -27.68 -21.48 1.96
CA ARG A 32 -29.15 -21.45 2.06
C ARG A 32 -29.73 -20.59 0.92
N PRO A 33 -30.94 -20.88 0.37
CA PRO A 33 -31.40 -20.24 -0.85
C PRO A 33 -32.24 -18.96 -0.63
N ASN A 34 -31.89 -17.96 -1.45
CA ASN A 34 -32.60 -16.79 -1.99
C ASN A 34 -33.89 -16.23 -1.36
N GLY A 35 -33.84 -14.92 -1.10
CA GLY A 35 -34.98 -14.01 -1.15
C GLY A 35 -34.57 -12.54 -1.41
N GLY A 36 -34.78 -12.03 -2.64
CA GLY A 36 -35.12 -10.63 -2.93
C GLY A 36 -34.05 -9.51 -2.96
N LYS A 37 -33.68 -9.13 -4.20
CA LYS A 37 -33.14 -7.84 -4.72
C LYS A 37 -31.67 -7.46 -4.41
N HIS A 38 -30.86 -7.57 -5.48
CA HIS A 38 -29.44 -7.21 -5.62
C HIS A 38 -28.46 -7.91 -4.66
N HIS A 39 -28.51 -9.24 -4.57
CA HIS A 39 -27.43 -10.00 -3.92
C HIS A 39 -26.17 -9.97 -4.80
N ARG A 40 -25.25 -9.07 -4.46
CA ARG A 40 -23.85 -9.18 -4.90
C ARG A 40 -23.27 -10.44 -4.26
N ALA A 41 -22.40 -11.14 -4.99
CA ALA A 41 -21.89 -12.44 -4.56
C ALA A 41 -21.15 -12.32 -3.22
N ILE A 42 -21.64 -13.04 -2.22
CA ILE A 42 -21.00 -13.20 -0.92
C ILE A 42 -19.78 -14.09 -1.14
N SER A 43 -18.58 -13.56 -0.90
CA SER A 43 -17.32 -14.28 -1.05
C SER A 43 -17.04 -15.19 0.15
N LYS A 44 -17.42 -14.75 1.35
CA LYS A 44 -17.25 -15.50 2.60
C LYS A 44 -18.22 -14.98 3.65
N THR A 45 -18.59 -15.81 4.61
CA THR A 45 -19.34 -15.39 5.80
C THR A 45 -18.50 -15.67 7.05
N ILE A 46 -18.39 -14.70 7.94
CA ILE A 46 -17.69 -14.81 9.23
C ILE A 46 -18.73 -14.80 10.33
N GLN A 47 -18.63 -15.73 11.27
CA GLN A 47 -19.48 -15.74 12.46
C GLN A 47 -18.61 -15.54 13.71
N THR A 48 -18.99 -14.60 14.58
CA THR A 48 -18.30 -14.35 15.84
C THR A 48 -18.70 -15.37 16.91
N GLU A 49 -17.93 -15.47 18.00
CA GLU A 49 -18.27 -16.33 19.14
C GLU A 49 -19.57 -15.88 19.84
N ASP A 50 -19.90 -14.59 19.72
CA ASP A 50 -21.15 -13.99 20.23
C ASP A 50 -22.35 -14.18 19.29
N GLY A 51 -22.13 -14.77 18.10
CA GLY A 51 -23.18 -15.14 17.15
C GLY A 51 -23.46 -14.12 16.04
N ASP A 52 -22.71 -13.01 15.97
CA ASP A 52 -22.83 -12.05 14.86
C ASP A 52 -22.37 -12.67 13.55
N ILE A 53 -23.05 -12.32 12.46
CA ILE A 53 -22.77 -12.84 11.12
C ILE A 53 -22.38 -11.68 10.21
N PHE A 54 -21.20 -11.79 9.58
CA PHE A 54 -20.66 -10.81 8.64
C PHE A 54 -20.48 -11.46 7.28
N ASP A 55 -21.27 -11.03 6.30
CA ASP A 55 -21.08 -11.41 4.90
C ASP A 55 -20.01 -10.52 4.26
N CYS A 56 -18.87 -11.13 3.93
CA CYS A 56 -17.84 -10.54 3.10
C CYS A 56 -18.28 -10.62 1.63
N ILE A 57 -18.17 -9.51 0.92
CA ILE A 57 -18.34 -9.43 -0.53
C ILE A 57 -17.00 -9.11 -1.17
N ASP A 58 -16.85 -9.43 -2.45
CA ASP A 58 -15.67 -9.00 -3.22
C ASP A 58 -15.51 -7.47 -3.13
N ILE A 59 -14.27 -6.99 -2.98
CA ILE A 59 -14.00 -5.57 -2.76
C ILE A 59 -14.51 -4.71 -3.91
N LYS A 60 -14.37 -5.16 -5.17
CA LYS A 60 -14.89 -4.46 -6.35
C LYS A 60 -16.42 -4.48 -6.40
N SER A 61 -17.03 -5.34 -5.61
CA SER A 61 -18.47 -5.47 -5.42
C SER A 61 -18.98 -4.69 -4.19
N GLN A 62 -18.17 -3.85 -3.54
CA GLN A 62 -18.68 -3.04 -2.42
C GLN A 62 -19.62 -1.89 -2.89
N PRO A 63 -20.71 -1.59 -2.16
CA PRO A 63 -21.66 -0.52 -2.50
C PRO A 63 -21.03 0.87 -2.60
N ALA A 64 -19.91 1.12 -1.91
CA ALA A 64 -19.17 2.38 -2.00
C ALA A 64 -18.74 2.72 -3.43
N PHE A 65 -18.47 1.70 -4.27
CA PHE A 65 -18.12 1.88 -5.67
C PHE A 65 -19.33 2.27 -6.55
N ASP A 66 -20.57 2.28 -6.03
CA ASP A 66 -21.73 2.83 -6.75
C ASP A 66 -21.81 4.35 -6.65
N HIS A 67 -21.00 4.97 -5.79
CA HIS A 67 -20.92 6.42 -5.68
C HIS A 67 -20.34 7.02 -6.98
N PRO A 68 -20.94 8.05 -7.60
CA PRO A 68 -20.50 8.59 -8.89
C PRO A 68 -19.02 8.99 -8.96
N LEU A 69 -18.43 9.41 -7.84
CA LEU A 69 -17.00 9.75 -7.75
C LEU A 69 -16.06 8.54 -7.62
N LEU A 70 -16.60 7.35 -7.33
CA LEU A 70 -15.85 6.12 -7.03
C LEU A 70 -16.07 5.01 -8.06
N ARG A 71 -17.10 5.12 -8.91
CA ARG A 71 -17.45 4.13 -9.95
C ARG A 71 -16.30 3.70 -10.87
N ASN A 72 -15.29 4.56 -11.03
CA ASN A 72 -14.19 4.34 -11.96
C ASN A 72 -12.80 4.26 -11.29
N HIS A 73 -12.68 4.58 -10.00
CA HIS A 73 -11.38 4.55 -9.33
C HIS A 73 -11.08 3.12 -8.89
N SER A 74 -10.04 2.51 -9.46
CA SER A 74 -9.60 1.16 -9.10
C SER A 74 -8.18 1.21 -8.59
N ILE A 75 -7.94 0.43 -7.54
CA ILE A 75 -6.62 0.12 -7.00
C ILE A 75 -6.32 -1.32 -7.39
N GLN A 76 -5.05 -1.64 -7.59
CA GLN A 76 -4.54 -3.01 -7.64
C GLN A 76 -3.17 -3.06 -6.95
N LEU A 77 -3.01 -4.01 -6.03
CA LEU A 77 -1.78 -4.26 -5.29
C LEU A 77 -1.13 -5.58 -5.75
N ALA A 78 0.20 -5.63 -5.67
CA ALA A 78 0.98 -6.86 -5.72
C ALA A 78 2.20 -6.75 -4.80
N GLY A 79 2.21 -7.49 -3.70
CA GLY A 79 3.27 -7.43 -2.71
C GLY A 79 3.12 -8.41 -1.56
N LEU A 80 3.84 -8.12 -0.48
CA LEU A 80 3.76 -8.85 0.78
C LEU A 80 2.94 -8.06 1.79
N SER A 81 2.13 -8.76 2.59
CA SER A 81 1.44 -8.19 3.76
C SER A 81 1.75 -8.99 5.02
N ARG A 82 1.68 -8.35 6.19
CA ARG A 82 1.87 -9.00 7.49
C ARG A 82 0.86 -8.46 8.51
N GLY A 83 -0.07 -9.31 8.94
CA GLY A 83 -1.11 -8.99 9.92
C GLY A 83 -0.69 -9.22 11.36
N GLN A 84 0.27 -8.43 11.85
CA GLN A 84 0.74 -8.46 13.23
C GLN A 84 1.20 -7.08 13.66
N ASP A 85 1.29 -6.88 14.98
CA ASP A 85 1.81 -5.64 15.58
C ASP A 85 3.14 -5.24 14.94
N ILE A 86 3.21 -3.96 14.58
CA ILE A 86 4.35 -3.36 13.90
C ILE A 86 4.53 -1.91 14.38
N TYR A 87 5.72 -1.59 14.88
CA TYR A 87 6.07 -0.26 15.38
C TYR A 87 6.94 0.51 14.38
N GLY A 88 7.21 -0.10 13.23
CA GLY A 88 8.05 0.43 12.19
C GLY A 88 8.56 -0.65 11.25
N THR A 89 9.13 -0.24 10.13
CA THR A 89 9.77 -1.12 9.16
C THR A 89 10.83 -0.38 8.37
N THR A 90 11.89 -1.11 8.01
CA THR A 90 12.80 -0.71 6.93
C THR A 90 12.64 -1.65 5.75
N VAL A 91 12.80 -1.11 4.54
CA VAL A 91 12.74 -1.85 3.28
C VAL A 91 13.55 -1.16 2.20
N SER A 92 14.14 -1.95 1.31
CA SER A 92 14.66 -1.53 0.01
C SER A 92 13.59 -1.75 -1.06
N ILE A 93 13.10 -0.68 -1.67
CA ILE A 93 12.07 -0.75 -2.72
C ILE A 93 12.72 -0.43 -4.05
N ASN A 94 12.71 -1.39 -4.97
CA ASN A 94 13.23 -1.21 -6.32
C ASN A 94 12.43 -0.15 -7.09
N VAL A 95 13.14 0.67 -7.89
CA VAL A 95 12.56 1.85 -8.56
C VAL A 95 12.63 1.69 -10.07
N TYR A 96 11.50 1.89 -10.75
CA TYR A 96 11.35 1.93 -12.21
C TYR A 96 10.51 3.15 -12.62
N ASP A 97 10.52 3.51 -13.91
CA ASP A 97 9.62 4.52 -14.49
C ASP A 97 8.59 3.83 -15.42
N PRO A 98 7.62 3.05 -14.88
CA PRO A 98 6.60 2.41 -15.71
C PRO A 98 5.71 3.46 -16.39
N GLU A 99 5.17 3.10 -17.56
CA GLU A 99 4.19 3.95 -18.23
C GLU A 99 2.86 3.98 -17.45
N VAL A 100 2.23 5.16 -17.41
CA VAL A 100 0.86 5.35 -16.94
C VAL A 100 0.01 5.95 -18.07
N TYR A 101 -1.20 5.43 -18.26
CA TYR A 101 -2.02 5.76 -19.44
C TYR A 101 -2.86 7.03 -19.25
N GLY A 102 -3.40 7.27 -18.06
CA GLY A 102 -4.11 8.49 -17.68
C GLY A 102 -3.25 9.40 -16.81
N THR A 103 -3.49 10.72 -16.88
CA THR A 103 -2.77 11.71 -16.06
C THR A 103 -3.05 11.58 -14.56
N GLN A 104 -4.21 11.00 -14.21
CA GLN A 104 -4.61 10.72 -12.84
C GLN A 104 -4.21 9.32 -12.37
N ASP A 105 -3.71 8.46 -13.26
CA ASP A 105 -3.22 7.15 -12.87
C ASP A 105 -1.83 7.29 -12.21
N LYS A 106 -1.56 6.39 -11.28
CA LYS A 106 -0.27 6.21 -10.65
C LYS A 106 0.14 4.74 -10.67
N SER A 107 1.42 4.52 -10.88
CA SER A 107 2.08 3.21 -10.75
C SER A 107 3.36 3.41 -9.93
N GLY A 108 3.62 2.52 -8.98
CA GLY A 108 4.73 2.71 -8.05
C GLY A 108 4.97 1.57 -7.10
N GLY A 109 5.96 1.77 -6.22
CA GLY A 109 6.33 0.86 -5.14
C GLY A 109 6.31 1.57 -3.79
N LEU A 110 5.77 0.94 -2.77
CA LEU A 110 5.57 1.55 -1.45
C LEU A 110 5.68 0.55 -0.30
N THR A 111 5.92 1.10 0.89
CA THR A 111 5.60 0.45 2.15
C THR A 111 4.53 1.24 2.89
N THR A 112 3.63 0.53 3.56
CA THR A 112 2.51 1.11 4.31
C THR A 112 2.39 0.40 5.66
N ILE A 113 2.20 1.17 6.72
CA ILE A 113 1.80 0.68 8.04
C ILE A 113 0.37 1.15 8.30
N ILE A 114 -0.50 0.22 8.69
CA ILE A 114 -1.93 0.44 8.86
C ILE A 114 -2.35 -0.01 10.25
N SER A 115 -3.27 0.72 10.86
CA SER A 115 -3.96 0.33 12.10
C SER A 115 -5.43 0.68 12.01
N GLY A 116 -6.29 -0.18 12.55
CA GLY A 116 -7.75 -0.03 12.46
C GLY A 116 -8.47 -1.38 12.59
N TYR A 117 -9.77 -1.32 12.84
CA TYR A 117 -10.59 -2.51 13.17
C TYR A 117 -11.58 -2.92 12.07
N SER A 118 -11.69 -2.19 10.95
CA SER A 118 -12.78 -2.43 10.00
C SER A 118 -12.40 -2.21 8.53
N PHE A 119 -13.28 -2.72 7.66
CA PHE A 119 -13.29 -2.46 6.23
C PHE A 119 -13.68 -1.00 5.88
N ASP A 120 -13.98 -0.18 6.88
CA ASP A 120 -14.38 1.20 6.75
C ASP A 120 -13.20 2.14 7.01
N ARG A 121 -13.05 3.12 6.10
CA ARG A 121 -12.01 4.12 6.13
C ARG A 121 -12.07 4.98 7.38
N GLU A 122 -13.26 5.32 7.88
CA GLU A 122 -13.40 6.23 9.04
C GLU A 122 -12.76 5.63 10.31
N HIS A 123 -12.56 4.30 10.33
CA HIS A 123 -11.99 3.55 11.44
C HIS A 123 -10.62 2.93 11.11
N THR A 124 -9.93 3.47 10.09
CA THR A 124 -8.61 3.00 9.66
C THR A 124 -7.64 4.17 9.51
N ASN A 125 -6.41 4.00 9.97
CA ASN A 125 -5.32 4.95 9.80
C ASN A 125 -4.13 4.29 9.12
N ALA A 126 -3.38 5.07 8.34
CA ALA A 126 -2.12 4.62 7.79
C ALA A 126 -1.10 5.72 7.62
N VAL A 127 0.15 5.28 7.58
CA VAL A 127 1.29 6.05 7.11
C VAL A 127 2.03 5.21 6.09
N GLY A 128 2.62 5.85 5.08
CA GLY A 128 3.46 5.12 4.15
C GLY A 128 4.37 6.00 3.33
N VAL A 129 5.32 5.32 2.71
CA VAL A 129 6.47 5.93 2.03
C VAL A 129 6.79 5.08 0.81
N GLY A 130 7.02 5.73 -0.33
CA GLY A 130 7.26 5.03 -1.57
C GLY A 130 7.64 5.96 -2.69
N TRP A 131 7.53 5.44 -3.91
CA TRP A 131 7.70 6.19 -5.13
C TRP A 131 6.53 5.95 -6.07
N PHE A 132 6.19 6.94 -6.87
CA PHE A 132 5.16 6.83 -7.90
C PHE A 132 5.56 7.57 -9.16
N VAL A 133 5.22 7.01 -10.32
CA VAL A 133 5.02 7.76 -11.56
C VAL A 133 3.59 8.27 -11.52
N TRP A 134 3.40 9.59 -11.40
CA TRP A 134 2.08 10.21 -11.27
C TRP A 134 2.04 11.60 -11.92
N GLN A 135 1.57 11.66 -13.17
CA GLN A 135 1.71 12.85 -14.02
C GLN A 135 0.96 14.07 -13.46
N SER A 136 -0.26 13.92 -12.95
CA SER A 136 -1.01 15.05 -12.37
C SER A 136 -0.39 15.64 -11.11
N ASN A 137 0.61 14.97 -10.52
CA ASN A 137 1.39 15.48 -9.40
C ASN A 137 2.76 16.03 -9.80
N GLY A 138 3.52 15.26 -10.59
CA GLY A 138 4.91 15.61 -10.95
C GLY A 138 5.04 16.47 -12.21
N GLY A 139 4.00 16.55 -13.04
CA GLY A 139 4.02 17.20 -14.36
C GLY A 139 4.80 16.41 -15.43
N ASP A 140 5.38 15.27 -15.07
CA ASP A 140 6.17 14.40 -15.96
C ASP A 140 5.89 12.91 -15.69
N LYS A 141 6.57 12.05 -16.45
CA LYS A 141 6.48 10.58 -16.33
C LYS A 141 7.63 9.98 -15.49
N ALA A 142 8.20 10.74 -14.56
CA ALA A 142 9.31 10.27 -13.74
C ALA A 142 8.82 9.71 -12.38
N ALA A 143 9.49 8.67 -11.88
CA ALA A 143 9.30 8.19 -10.52
C ALA A 143 9.80 9.22 -9.52
N ARG A 144 8.93 9.54 -8.56
CA ARG A 144 9.17 10.56 -7.55
C ARG A 144 8.95 10.02 -6.16
N PHE A 145 9.77 10.46 -5.22
CA PHE A 145 9.66 10.09 -3.81
C PHE A 145 8.42 10.73 -3.18
N HIS A 146 7.62 9.94 -2.49
CA HIS A 146 6.39 10.37 -1.86
C HIS A 146 6.23 9.81 -0.46
N ILE A 147 5.61 10.62 0.39
CA ILE A 147 5.04 10.17 1.66
C ILE A 147 3.53 10.32 1.60
N PHE A 148 2.80 9.53 2.38
CA PHE A 148 1.37 9.74 2.57
C PHE A 148 0.92 9.33 3.97
N TYR A 149 -0.23 9.86 4.36
CA TYR A 149 -0.97 9.36 5.51
C TYR A 149 -2.48 9.37 5.22
N ASP A 150 -3.22 8.55 5.96
CA ASP A 150 -4.67 8.67 6.14
C ASP A 150 -4.96 8.58 7.63
N ASN A 151 -5.78 9.49 8.15
CA ASN A 151 -6.23 9.44 9.54
C ASN A 151 -7.71 9.07 9.67
N GLY A 152 -8.29 8.49 8.63
CA GLY A 152 -9.70 8.09 8.55
C GLY A 152 -10.63 9.21 8.13
N GLN A 153 -10.25 10.46 8.39
CA GLN A 153 -10.96 11.64 7.88
C GLN A 153 -10.33 12.13 6.58
N LYS A 154 -9.00 12.22 6.55
CA LYS A 154 -8.24 12.84 5.47
C LYS A 154 -7.06 11.97 5.07
N GLN A 155 -6.98 11.72 3.76
CA GLN A 155 -5.81 11.16 3.10
C GLN A 155 -5.00 12.29 2.46
N CYS A 156 -3.68 12.18 2.49
CA CYS A 156 -2.82 13.21 1.97
C CYS A 156 -1.46 12.69 1.54
N PHE A 157 -0.96 13.26 0.44
CA PHE A 157 0.38 13.03 -0.08
C PHE A 157 1.25 14.25 0.18
N ASP A 158 2.50 14.00 0.56
CA ASP A 158 3.53 15.01 0.79
C ASP A 158 3.03 16.17 1.68
N LEU A 159 3.34 17.42 1.29
CA LEU A 159 2.92 18.64 1.98
C LEU A 159 1.68 19.28 1.34
N LYS A 160 0.91 18.53 0.53
CA LYS A 160 -0.34 19.05 -0.07
C LYS A 160 -1.39 19.40 0.98
N CYS A 161 -1.21 18.91 2.19
CA CYS A 161 -2.00 19.29 3.33
C CYS A 161 -1.14 19.43 4.60
N PRO A 162 -1.68 20.11 5.63
CA PRO A 162 -1.07 20.11 6.96
C PRO A 162 -1.11 18.71 7.57
N GLY A 163 0.01 18.29 8.17
CA GLY A 163 0.10 17.04 8.94
C GLY A 163 1.52 16.51 9.06
N PHE A 164 2.36 16.67 8.03
CA PHE A 164 3.76 16.25 8.11
C PHE A 164 4.66 17.41 8.50
N ILE A 165 5.53 17.19 9.48
CA ILE A 165 6.60 18.12 9.87
C ILE A 165 7.86 17.69 9.12
N HIS A 166 8.14 18.40 8.02
CA HIS A 166 9.34 18.18 7.22
C HIS A 166 10.54 18.87 7.89
N THR A 167 11.58 18.10 8.24
CA THR A 167 12.75 18.59 8.97
C THR A 167 14.04 18.55 8.14
N SER A 168 14.01 17.87 7.00
CA SER A 168 15.19 17.72 6.14
C SER A 168 15.39 18.90 5.19
N PRO A 169 16.59 19.51 5.15
CA PRO A 169 16.92 20.45 4.08
C PRO A 169 17.33 19.75 2.78
N ASN A 170 17.62 18.44 2.82
CA ASN A 170 18.30 17.73 1.73
C ASN A 170 17.40 16.76 0.97
N ILE A 171 16.28 16.32 1.55
CA ILE A 171 15.40 15.31 0.94
C ILE A 171 14.07 15.97 0.55
N PRO A 172 13.88 16.38 -0.71
CA PRO A 172 12.63 16.98 -1.15
C PRO A 172 11.53 15.92 -1.34
N LEU A 173 10.36 16.17 -0.76
CA LEU A 173 9.14 15.43 -1.07
C LEU A 173 8.67 15.75 -2.50
N GLY A 174 8.28 14.73 -3.27
CA GLY A 174 8.00 14.86 -4.70
C GLY A 174 9.25 14.98 -5.59
N GLY A 175 10.44 14.85 -5.02
CA GLY A 175 11.71 14.87 -5.74
C GLY A 175 11.82 13.69 -6.72
N LYS A 176 12.37 13.95 -7.92
CA LYS A 176 12.66 12.92 -8.92
C LYS A 176 13.72 11.97 -8.39
N LEU A 177 13.48 10.67 -8.50
CA LEU A 177 14.45 9.64 -8.14
C LEU A 177 15.45 9.44 -9.29
N SER A 178 16.72 9.31 -8.92
CA SER A 178 17.81 8.99 -9.84
C SER A 178 18.94 8.33 -9.04
N PRO A 179 19.54 7.23 -9.54
CA PRO A 179 19.19 6.51 -10.77
C PRO A 179 17.88 5.72 -10.65
N ILE A 180 17.37 5.24 -11.79
CA ILE A 180 16.26 4.27 -11.89
C ILE A 180 16.77 2.94 -12.45
N SER A 181 16.06 1.85 -12.20
CA SER A 181 16.40 0.53 -12.72
C SER A 181 16.13 0.41 -14.22
N LYS A 182 16.84 -0.52 -14.86
CA LYS A 182 16.62 -0.94 -16.25
C LYS A 182 16.36 -2.45 -16.29
N TYR A 183 15.50 -2.87 -17.21
CA TYR A 183 15.26 -4.29 -17.46
C TYR A 183 16.55 -4.96 -17.91
N ASP A 184 16.88 -6.11 -17.30
CA ASP A 184 18.10 -6.87 -17.57
C ASP A 184 19.36 -5.99 -17.57
N GLY A 185 19.47 -5.13 -16.56
CA GLY A 185 20.50 -4.11 -16.50
C GLY A 185 20.71 -3.52 -15.10
N PRO A 186 21.33 -2.33 -15.01
CA PRO A 186 21.59 -1.67 -13.73
C PRO A 186 20.31 -1.51 -12.89
N GLN A 187 20.38 -1.92 -11.63
CA GLN A 187 19.28 -1.85 -10.67
C GLN A 187 19.47 -0.69 -9.69
N ALA A 188 18.38 -0.02 -9.34
CA ALA A 188 18.34 1.04 -8.34
C ALA A 188 17.17 0.81 -7.37
N HIS A 189 17.35 1.15 -6.10
CA HIS A 189 16.30 1.08 -5.10
C HIS A 189 16.37 2.28 -4.14
N MET A 190 15.24 2.63 -3.55
CA MET A 190 15.19 3.51 -2.40
C MET A 190 15.19 2.71 -1.10
N ASN A 191 15.96 3.16 -0.13
CA ASN A 191 15.94 2.63 1.23
C ASN A 191 15.06 3.54 2.10
N THR A 192 14.06 2.97 2.74
CA THR A 192 13.17 3.69 3.65
C THR A 192 13.20 3.10 5.04
N PHE A 193 12.94 3.93 6.03
CA PHE A 193 12.66 3.50 7.38
C PHE A 193 11.52 4.35 7.95
N VAL A 194 10.42 3.69 8.30
CA VAL A 194 9.26 4.32 8.94
C VAL A 194 9.13 3.72 10.32
N TYR A 195 9.08 4.52 11.38
CA TYR A 195 8.99 3.99 12.74
C TYR A 195 8.30 4.97 13.68
N GLN A 196 7.71 4.43 14.74
CA GLN A 196 7.13 5.22 15.80
C GLN A 196 8.16 5.50 16.91
N ASP A 197 8.26 6.75 17.36
CA ASP A 197 9.06 7.13 18.53
C ASP A 197 8.27 6.93 19.85
N THR A 198 8.94 7.18 20.97
CA THR A 198 8.33 7.07 22.30
C THR A 198 7.25 8.13 22.58
N ASN A 199 7.19 9.19 21.77
CA ASN A 199 6.17 10.24 21.82
C ASN A 199 5.02 9.97 20.84
N SER A 200 4.93 8.75 20.29
CA SER A 200 3.91 8.33 19.33
C SER A 200 4.00 8.98 17.94
N ASN A 201 5.07 9.71 17.63
CA ASN A 201 5.30 10.31 16.31
C ASN A 201 5.80 9.26 15.33
N TRP A 202 5.29 9.29 14.10
CA TRP A 202 5.74 8.42 13.01
C TRP A 202 6.81 9.13 12.18
N TRP A 203 8.06 8.71 12.36
CA TRP A 203 9.23 9.25 11.68
C TRP A 203 9.49 8.55 10.35
N VAL A 204 10.01 9.31 9.39
CA VAL A 204 10.48 8.82 8.09
C VAL A 204 11.96 9.13 7.93
N LYS A 205 12.75 8.11 7.57
CA LYS A 205 14.11 8.24 7.08
C LYS A 205 14.24 7.69 5.66
N PHE A 206 15.15 8.26 4.90
CA PHE A 206 15.40 7.93 3.50
C PHE A 206 16.90 7.78 3.21
N GLY A 207 17.23 6.87 2.31
CA GLY A 207 18.59 6.63 1.84
C GLY A 207 19.37 5.63 2.70
N LYS A 208 20.53 5.21 2.19
CA LYS A 208 21.37 4.18 2.82
C LYS A 208 21.84 4.55 4.23
N GLU A 209 22.19 5.83 4.43
CA GLU A 209 22.62 6.37 5.72
C GLU A 209 21.45 6.67 6.68
N GLY A 210 20.20 6.53 6.23
CA GLY A 210 19.02 6.83 7.02
C GLY A 210 18.90 8.32 7.37
N THR A 211 18.97 9.20 6.36
CA THR A 211 18.74 10.63 6.56
C THR A 211 17.31 10.88 7.01
N VAL A 212 17.12 11.60 8.12
CA VAL A 212 15.79 11.98 8.60
C VAL A 212 15.12 12.90 7.58
N VAL A 213 13.89 12.55 7.21
CA VAL A 213 13.02 13.36 6.33
C VAL A 213 12.13 14.25 7.20
N GLY A 214 11.45 13.65 8.16
CA GLY A 214 10.47 14.33 9.02
C GLY A 214 9.58 13.33 9.74
N TYR A 215 8.46 13.81 10.29
CA TYR A 215 7.51 12.97 11.02
C TYR A 215 6.06 13.45 10.92
N TRP A 216 5.13 12.52 11.12
CA TRP A 216 3.73 12.81 11.44
C TRP A 216 3.53 12.79 12.95
N PRO A 217 2.98 13.85 13.57
CA PRO A 217 2.59 13.85 14.97
C PRO A 217 1.59 12.73 15.28
N GLY A 218 1.77 12.05 16.41
CA GLY A 218 0.88 10.95 16.83
C GLY A 218 -0.58 11.39 17.02
N GLU A 219 -0.80 12.66 17.35
CA GLU A 219 -2.11 13.28 17.55
C GLU A 219 -2.96 13.33 16.29
N LEU A 220 -2.36 13.13 15.11
CA LEU A 220 -3.12 13.03 13.86
C LEU A 220 -3.96 11.75 13.79
N PHE A 221 -3.64 10.74 14.60
CA PHE A 221 -4.14 9.38 14.44
C PHE A 221 -4.94 8.92 15.67
N GLY A 222 -6.08 8.29 15.40
CA GLY A 222 -6.86 7.57 16.42
C GLY A 222 -6.35 6.14 16.62
N TYR A 223 -5.98 5.45 15.53
CA TYR A 223 -5.61 4.03 15.54
C TYR A 223 -4.11 3.79 15.44
N LEU A 224 -3.37 4.66 14.75
CA LEU A 224 -1.91 4.62 14.68
C LEU A 224 -1.23 5.29 15.88
N LYS A 225 -1.97 5.65 16.93
CA LYS A 225 -1.40 6.32 18.10
C LYS A 225 -0.40 5.43 18.86
N SER A 226 -0.56 4.11 18.83
CA SER A 226 0.27 3.19 19.62
C SER A 226 1.05 2.16 18.81
N LYS A 227 0.54 1.74 17.65
CA LYS A 227 1.13 0.72 16.78
C LYS A 227 0.39 0.62 15.45
N GLY A 228 1.03 0.02 14.46
CA GLY A 228 0.37 -0.60 13.32
C GLY A 228 -0.05 -2.04 13.64
N THR A 229 -1.06 -2.53 12.94
CA THR A 229 -1.53 -3.92 12.98
C THR A 229 -1.33 -4.64 11.65
N VAL A 230 -1.11 -3.90 10.56
CA VAL A 230 -0.77 -4.48 9.25
C VAL A 230 0.35 -3.70 8.59
N GLY A 231 1.34 -4.42 8.08
CA GLY A 231 2.36 -3.88 7.16
C GLY A 231 2.13 -4.36 5.73
N TYR A 232 2.43 -3.52 4.75
CA TYR A 232 2.47 -3.85 3.33
C TYR A 232 3.77 -3.39 2.68
N TRP A 233 4.29 -4.18 1.76
CA TRP A 233 5.50 -3.91 0.98
C TRP A 233 5.33 -4.44 -0.44
N GLY A 234 5.32 -3.56 -1.44
CA GLY A 234 5.22 -4.00 -2.83
C GLY A 234 4.77 -2.90 -3.79
N GLY A 235 4.14 -3.31 -4.88
CA GLY A 235 3.66 -2.43 -5.93
C GLY A 235 2.22 -1.97 -5.74
N LEU A 236 1.89 -0.81 -6.30
CA LEU A 236 0.53 -0.30 -6.37
C LEU A 236 0.30 0.36 -7.72
N VAL A 237 -0.86 0.07 -8.31
CA VAL A 237 -1.44 0.89 -9.36
C VAL A 237 -2.79 1.42 -8.90
N GLU A 238 -3.09 2.67 -9.24
CA GLU A 238 -4.34 3.32 -8.86
C GLU A 238 -4.72 4.41 -9.84
N GLY A 239 -6.02 4.54 -10.11
CA GLY A 239 -6.54 5.59 -10.96
C GLY A 239 -7.82 5.22 -11.69
N PRO A 240 -8.36 6.16 -12.48
CA PRO A 240 -9.61 5.97 -13.21
C PRO A 240 -9.52 4.99 -14.38
N THR A 241 -8.34 4.78 -14.99
CA THR A 241 -8.22 3.89 -16.16
C THR A 241 -7.97 2.43 -15.78
N ILE A 242 -7.52 2.20 -14.54
CA ILE A 242 -7.05 0.90 -14.03
C ILE A 242 -8.09 -0.21 -14.17
N LYS A 243 -9.39 0.13 -14.12
CA LYS A 243 -10.48 -0.85 -14.28
C LYS A 243 -10.52 -1.48 -15.69
N TYR A 244 -10.11 -0.72 -16.70
CA TYR A 244 -10.25 -1.10 -18.12
C TYR A 244 -8.91 -1.37 -18.79
N LYS A 245 -7.87 -0.66 -18.35
CA LYS A 245 -6.51 -0.74 -18.90
C LYS A 245 -5.49 -0.51 -17.78
N PRO A 246 -5.22 -1.51 -16.93
CA PRO A 246 -4.20 -1.40 -15.89
C PRO A 246 -2.82 -1.14 -16.52
N PRO A 247 -2.01 -0.21 -15.98
CA PRO A 247 -0.67 0.07 -16.45
C PRO A 247 0.33 -1.00 -15.99
N PRO A 248 1.53 -1.04 -16.57
CA PRO A 248 2.63 -1.81 -16.03
C PRO A 248 2.93 -1.45 -14.56
N MET A 249 3.24 -2.47 -13.76
CA MET A 249 3.67 -2.33 -12.37
C MET A 249 5.14 -2.73 -12.23
N GLY A 250 5.92 -1.92 -11.52
CA GLY A 250 7.35 -2.16 -11.35
C GLY A 250 8.09 -2.06 -12.69
N SER A 251 8.77 -3.12 -13.11
CA SER A 251 9.43 -3.20 -14.41
C SER A 251 8.46 -3.42 -15.58
N GLY A 252 7.21 -3.78 -15.31
CA GLY A 252 6.25 -4.24 -16.33
C GLY A 252 6.35 -5.73 -16.68
N HIS A 253 7.18 -6.49 -15.96
CA HIS A 253 7.39 -7.92 -16.17
C HIS A 253 6.86 -8.76 -14.99
N PRO A 254 6.46 -10.03 -15.22
CA PRO A 254 5.99 -10.91 -14.17
C PRO A 254 7.08 -11.19 -13.13
N ALA A 255 6.66 -11.34 -11.88
CA ALA A 255 7.56 -11.53 -10.73
C ALA A 255 8.42 -12.80 -10.84
N SER A 256 7.96 -13.81 -11.58
CA SER A 256 8.69 -15.06 -11.80
C SER A 256 10.02 -14.87 -12.52
N GLU A 257 10.19 -13.77 -13.28
CA GLU A 257 11.46 -13.47 -13.96
C GLU A 257 12.61 -13.15 -12.98
N GLY A 258 12.31 -12.80 -11.72
CA GLY A 258 13.31 -12.68 -10.66
C GLY A 258 14.12 -11.38 -10.67
N ASP A 259 15.28 -11.41 -10.02
CA ASP A 259 16.12 -10.22 -9.85
C ASP A 259 16.77 -9.76 -11.17
N GLY A 260 16.84 -8.44 -11.35
CA GLY A 260 17.39 -7.82 -12.56
C GLY A 260 16.34 -7.55 -13.65
N THR A 261 15.20 -8.25 -13.60
CA THR A 261 14.12 -8.20 -14.60
C THR A 261 12.79 -7.79 -13.97
N ALA A 262 12.36 -8.43 -12.89
CA ALA A 262 11.19 -8.05 -12.10
C ALA A 262 11.55 -7.02 -11.02
N ALA A 263 10.57 -6.19 -10.62
CA ALA A 263 10.77 -5.33 -9.47
C ALA A 263 10.83 -6.15 -8.16
N TYR A 264 11.45 -5.60 -7.13
CA TYR A 264 11.59 -6.27 -5.83
C TYR A 264 11.34 -5.35 -4.64
N VAL A 265 10.95 -5.97 -3.54
CA VAL A 265 11.15 -5.43 -2.19
C VAL A 265 12.14 -6.35 -1.48
N LYS A 266 13.15 -5.77 -0.83
CA LYS A 266 14.22 -6.49 -0.14
C LYS A 266 14.51 -5.90 1.22
N ASN A 267 15.26 -6.64 2.04
CA ASN A 267 15.71 -6.20 3.35
C ASN A 267 14.57 -5.78 4.29
N ILE A 268 13.39 -6.38 4.16
CA ILE A 268 12.26 -6.07 5.02
C ILE A 268 12.60 -6.52 6.44
N LYS A 269 12.63 -5.56 7.36
CA LYS A 269 12.75 -5.75 8.80
C LYS A 269 11.66 -4.95 9.49
N ILE A 270 11.30 -5.35 10.71
CA ILE A 270 10.24 -4.70 11.49
C ILE A 270 10.79 -4.21 12.82
N VAL A 271 10.19 -3.14 13.33
CA VAL A 271 10.42 -2.67 14.70
C VAL A 271 9.39 -3.32 15.61
N THR A 272 9.89 -4.00 16.65
CA THR A 272 9.05 -4.63 17.67
C THR A 272 8.57 -3.63 18.70
N ARG A 273 7.66 -4.05 19.59
CA ARG A 273 7.23 -3.26 20.74
C ARG A 273 8.38 -2.77 21.62
N ASP A 274 9.46 -3.54 21.70
CA ASP A 274 10.63 -3.22 22.51
C ASP A 274 11.64 -2.34 21.74
N HIS A 275 11.17 -1.68 20.66
CA HIS A 275 11.94 -0.83 19.74
C HIS A 275 13.18 -1.50 19.13
N GLN A 276 13.17 -2.83 19.01
CA GLN A 276 14.23 -3.60 18.38
C GLN A 276 13.93 -3.80 16.90
N LEU A 277 14.94 -3.64 16.05
CA LEU A 277 14.85 -3.95 14.63
C LEU A 277 15.16 -5.44 14.41
N VAL A 278 14.17 -6.20 13.99
CA VAL A 278 14.29 -7.66 13.80
C VAL A 278 13.95 -8.07 12.38
N THR A 279 14.53 -9.20 11.95
CA THR A 279 14.16 -9.86 10.71
C THR A 279 13.05 -10.87 11.02
N PRO A 280 11.80 -10.63 10.60
CA PRO A 280 10.72 -11.61 10.76
C PRO A 280 10.92 -12.80 9.81
N MET A 281 10.21 -13.91 10.05
CA MET A 281 10.27 -15.06 9.15
C MET A 281 9.37 -14.83 7.93
N SER A 282 9.79 -15.33 6.76
CA SER A 282 9.03 -15.19 5.51
C SER A 282 7.63 -15.80 5.55
N ARG A 283 7.43 -16.83 6.39
CA ARG A 283 6.12 -17.46 6.65
C ARG A 283 5.12 -16.59 7.41
N GLU A 284 5.58 -15.51 8.04
CA GLU A 284 4.69 -14.53 8.72
C GLU A 284 4.04 -13.55 7.74
N PHE A 285 4.43 -13.60 6.46
CA PHE A 285 3.93 -12.71 5.42
C PHE A 285 2.99 -13.47 4.48
N ASP A 286 1.88 -12.84 4.15
CA ASP A 286 0.98 -13.28 3.09
C ASP A 286 1.35 -12.61 1.76
N VAL A 287 0.97 -13.27 0.67
CA VAL A 287 1.04 -12.67 -0.66
C VAL A 287 -0.26 -11.90 -0.90
N ALA A 288 -0.16 -10.59 -1.11
CA ALA A 288 -1.28 -9.71 -1.36
C ALA A 288 -1.29 -9.30 -2.84
N VAL A 289 -2.17 -9.94 -3.63
CA VAL A 289 -2.36 -9.64 -5.06
C VAL A 289 -3.85 -9.48 -5.36
N GLU A 290 -4.26 -8.29 -5.78
CA GLU A 290 -5.69 -8.01 -6.05
C GLU A 290 -6.17 -8.53 -7.40
N ASN A 291 -5.27 -8.61 -8.38
CA ASN A 291 -5.59 -9.12 -9.71
C ASN A 291 -4.47 -10.03 -10.21
N PRO A 292 -4.50 -11.32 -9.85
CA PRO A 292 -3.44 -12.26 -10.17
C PRO A 292 -3.29 -12.55 -11.67
N LYS A 293 -4.24 -12.12 -12.50
CA LYS A 293 -4.13 -12.18 -13.96
C LYS A 293 -3.22 -11.09 -14.53
N CYS A 294 -3.14 -9.92 -13.89
CA CYS A 294 -2.37 -8.79 -14.41
C CYS A 294 -1.01 -8.65 -13.70
N TYR A 295 -0.94 -9.01 -12.42
CA TYR A 295 0.21 -8.81 -11.56
C TYR A 295 0.49 -10.06 -10.73
N SER A 296 1.75 -10.22 -10.33
CA SER A 296 2.22 -11.41 -9.62
C SER A 296 3.23 -11.05 -8.54
N VAL A 297 3.41 -11.97 -7.60
CA VAL A 297 4.46 -11.96 -6.58
C VAL A 297 5.12 -13.33 -6.60
N ALA A 298 6.45 -13.36 -6.55
CA ALA A 298 7.23 -14.60 -6.59
C ALA A 298 8.47 -14.48 -5.69
N HIS A 299 9.16 -15.62 -5.50
CA HIS A 299 10.46 -15.68 -4.84
C HIS A 299 10.46 -15.10 -3.41
N LYS A 300 9.39 -15.34 -2.65
CA LYS A 300 9.29 -14.92 -1.24
C LYS A 300 10.26 -15.73 -0.38
N SER A 301 11.19 -15.04 0.30
CA SER A 301 12.20 -15.65 1.16
C SER A 301 12.64 -14.68 2.26
N ASP A 302 13.25 -15.20 3.32
CA ASP A 302 13.85 -14.49 4.45
C ASP A 302 15.37 -14.73 4.54
N GLN A 303 15.95 -15.31 3.49
CA GLN A 303 17.39 -15.39 3.30
C GLN A 303 17.96 -14.00 2.93
N ASP A 304 19.29 -13.86 2.93
CA ASP A 304 19.98 -12.63 2.47
C ASP A 304 19.73 -11.35 3.29
N GLY A 305 19.47 -11.48 4.59
CA GLY A 305 19.52 -10.36 5.53
C GLY A 305 18.21 -9.58 5.71
N GLY A 306 17.09 -10.08 5.17
CA GLY A 306 15.74 -9.59 5.42
C GLY A 306 14.70 -10.28 4.54
N VAL A 307 13.41 -10.13 4.87
CA VAL A 307 12.35 -10.67 4.01
C VAL A 307 12.35 -9.94 2.67
N HIS A 308 12.14 -10.70 1.60
CA HIS A 308 12.13 -10.18 0.24
C HIS A 308 11.15 -10.94 -0.66
N ALA A 309 10.75 -10.30 -1.76
CA ALA A 309 10.00 -10.89 -2.85
C ALA A 309 10.12 -10.04 -4.13
N ASN A 310 9.95 -10.69 -5.27
CA ASN A 310 9.74 -10.00 -6.54
C ASN A 310 8.25 -9.72 -6.76
N TRP A 311 7.93 -8.62 -7.43
CA TRP A 311 6.57 -8.19 -7.75
C TRP A 311 6.54 -7.48 -9.11
N GLY A 312 5.40 -7.49 -9.78
CA GLY A 312 5.21 -6.77 -11.02
C GLY A 312 4.23 -7.44 -11.98
N GLY A 313 4.13 -6.86 -13.17
CA GLY A 313 3.35 -7.37 -14.29
C GLY A 313 3.07 -6.28 -15.31
N SER A 314 2.69 -6.70 -16.52
CA SER A 314 2.49 -5.78 -17.65
C SER A 314 1.19 -4.97 -17.54
N GLY A 315 0.26 -5.41 -16.70
CA GLY A 315 -1.11 -4.87 -16.67
C GLY A 315 -2.04 -5.52 -17.71
N ASP A 316 -1.52 -6.39 -18.58
CA ASP A 316 -2.34 -7.24 -19.44
C ASP A 316 -2.90 -8.41 -18.63
N CYS A 317 -4.22 -8.45 -18.50
CA CYS A 317 -4.94 -9.39 -17.65
C CYS A 317 -5.58 -10.55 -18.42
N THR A 318 -5.16 -10.76 -19.67
CA THR A 318 -5.74 -11.78 -20.56
C THR A 318 -5.14 -13.17 -20.41
N LEU A 319 -4.08 -13.29 -19.58
CA LEU A 319 -3.44 -14.56 -19.23
C LEU A 319 -4.29 -15.40 -18.25
#